data_AF-A0A2D5IWT5-F1
#
_entry.id   AF-A0A2D5IWT5-F1
#
_cell.length_a   1.000
_cell.length_b   1.000
_cell.length_c   1.000
_cell.angle_alpha   90.00
_cell.angle_beta   90.00
_cell.angle_gamma   90.00
#
_symmetry.space_group_name_H-M   'P 1'
#
loop_
_entity.id
_entity.type
_entity.pdbx_description
1 polymer ?
#
loop_
_entity_poly.entity_id
_entity_poly.type
_entity_poly.pdbx_seq_one_letter_code
_entity_poly.pdbx_strand_id
1 'polypeptide(L)'
;MLHRPALPVLALTLGLALAGCIQVPELDEIGDPKAQSADYPDLIPLGPVVARSTDPVQASAELKADLTGRTAALQRRADALRQTDVLDEEARQRLLTGLGQ
;
A
#
# COMPACT_ATOMS: atom_id res chain seq x y z
N MET A 1 -34.77 -8.35 20.99
CA MET A 1 -33.74 -9.25 20.39
C MET A 1 -33.93 -9.42 18.87
N LEU A 2 -34.21 -8.37 18.10
CA LEU A 2 -34.53 -8.51 16.66
C LEU A 2 -33.89 -7.42 15.77
N HIS A 3 -32.63 -7.06 15.99
CA HIS A 3 -31.91 -6.08 15.15
C HIS A 3 -30.48 -6.54 14.73
N ARG A 4 -30.00 -7.68 15.22
CA ARG A 4 -28.64 -8.18 14.95
C ARG A 4 -28.36 -8.65 13.51
N PRO A 5 -29.31 -9.22 12.73
CA PRO A 5 -29.03 -9.64 11.35
C PRO A 5 -29.28 -8.52 10.32
N ALA A 6 -29.97 -7.44 10.70
CA ALA A 6 -30.32 -6.36 9.78
C ALA A 6 -29.13 -5.44 9.46
N LEU A 7 -28.24 -5.22 10.44
CA LEU A 7 -27.07 -4.36 10.27
C LEU A 7 -26.08 -4.86 9.19
N PRO A 8 -25.67 -6.14 9.14
CA PRO A 8 -24.75 -6.61 8.09
C PRO A 8 -25.40 -6.62 6.70
N VAL A 9 -26.69 -6.92 6.60
CA VAL A 9 -27.44 -6.89 5.32
C VAL A 9 -27.57 -5.45 4.81
N LEU A 10 -27.85 -4.49 5.71
CA LEU A 10 -27.88 -3.07 5.37
C LEU A 10 -26.50 -2.56 4.92
N ALA A 11 -25.42 -2.95 5.60
CA ALA A 11 -24.07 -2.57 5.22
C ALA A 11 -23.66 -3.16 3.86
N LEU A 12 -24.01 -4.43 3.60
CA LEU A 12 -23.74 -5.10 2.32
C LEU A 12 -24.48 -4.44 1.16
N THR A 13 -25.78 -4.16 1.35
CA THR A 13 -26.62 -3.50 0.32
C THR A 13 -26.16 -2.07 0.05
N LEU A 14 -25.77 -1.33 1.09
CA LEU A 14 -25.19 0.00 0.94
C LEU A 14 -23.85 -0.03 0.19
N GLY A 15 -22.95 -0.97 0.53
CA GLY A 15 -21.69 -1.15 -0.19
C GLY A 15 -21.89 -1.47 -1.68
N LEU A 16 -22.87 -2.31 -2.00
CA LEU A 16 -23.21 -2.67 -3.38
C LEU A 16 -23.82 -1.48 -4.15
N ALA A 17 -24.62 -0.65 -3.48
CA ALA A 17 -25.18 0.57 -4.06
C ALA A 17 -24.11 1.63 -4.35
N LEU A 18 -23.09 1.75 -3.49
CA LEU A 18 -21.96 2.67 -3.71
C LEU A 18 -21.00 2.19 -4.81
N ALA A 19 -20.88 0.87 -5.02
CA ALA A 19 -20.03 0.30 -6.07
C ALA A 19 -20.52 0.63 -7.50
N GLY A 20 -21.79 1.03 -7.67
CA GLY A 20 -22.34 1.48 -8.95
C GLY A 20 -22.09 2.95 -9.29
N CYS A 21 -21.51 3.74 -8.37
CA CYS A 21 -21.24 5.17 -8.61
C CYS A 21 -19.94 5.43 -9.40
N ILE A 22 -19.29 4.39 -9.90
CA ILE A 22 -18.16 4.51 -10.83
C ILE A 22 -18.69 4.37 -12.26
N GLN A 23 -18.54 5.44 -13.04
CA GLN A 23 -18.73 5.41 -14.48
C GLN A 23 -17.55 4.63 -15.08
N VAL A 24 -17.69 3.31 -15.24
CA VAL A 24 -16.74 2.55 -16.08
C VAL A 24 -17.07 2.90 -17.52
N PRO A 25 -16.14 3.51 -18.29
CA PRO A 25 -16.37 3.73 -19.69
C PRO A 25 -16.56 2.38 -20.39
N GLU A 26 -17.56 2.30 -21.27
CA GLU A 26 -17.81 1.13 -22.09
C GLU A 26 -16.58 0.97 -23.02
N LEU A 27 -15.76 -0.06 -22.80
CA LEU A 27 -14.59 -0.38 -23.63
C LEU A 27 -14.99 -1.01 -24.99
N ASP A 28 -16.25 -0.86 -25.40
CA ASP A 28 -16.78 -1.34 -26.67
C ASP A 28 -16.29 -0.51 -27.87
N GLU A 29 -15.63 0.62 -27.61
CA GLU A 29 -14.83 1.29 -28.63
C GLU A 29 -13.58 0.44 -28.92
N ILE A 30 -13.76 -0.49 -29.87
CA ILE A 30 -12.66 -1.07 -30.62
C ILE A 30 -11.82 0.13 -31.10
N GLY A 31 -10.62 0.27 -30.55
CA GLY A 31 -9.78 1.46 -30.71
C GLY A 31 -9.70 1.93 -32.16
N ASP A 32 -9.44 3.23 -32.33
CA ASP A 32 -9.46 3.96 -33.60
C ASP A 32 -9.20 3.03 -34.81
N PRO A 33 -10.17 2.82 -35.72
CA PRO A 33 -10.00 1.96 -36.89
C PRO A 33 -8.76 2.30 -37.71
N LYS A 34 -8.31 3.56 -37.68
CA LYS A 34 -7.07 3.99 -38.33
C LYS A 34 -5.83 3.46 -37.63
N ALA A 35 -5.85 3.33 -36.30
CA ALA A 35 -4.75 2.78 -35.52
C ALA A 35 -4.58 1.27 -35.76
N GLN A 36 -5.65 0.54 -36.11
CA GLN A 36 -5.57 -0.89 -36.43
C GLN A 36 -4.79 -1.17 -37.73
N SER A 37 -4.84 -0.25 -38.69
CA SER A 37 -4.11 -0.33 -39.96
C SER A 37 -2.89 0.59 -40.03
N ALA A 38 -2.61 1.34 -38.97
CA ALA A 38 -1.46 2.24 -38.93
C ALA A 38 -0.17 1.43 -38.83
N ASP A 39 0.89 1.95 -39.46
CA ASP A 39 2.22 1.42 -39.24
C ASP A 39 2.59 1.53 -37.77
N TYR A 40 3.26 0.49 -37.27
CA TYR A 40 3.75 0.49 -35.90
C TYR A 40 4.80 1.60 -35.75
N PRO A 41 4.78 2.39 -34.65
CA PRO A 41 5.71 3.49 -34.48
C PRO A 41 7.14 2.99 -34.35
N ASP A 42 8.09 3.84 -34.78
CA ASP A 42 9.51 3.57 -34.58
C ASP A 42 9.84 3.43 -33.10
N LEU A 43 10.34 2.25 -32.71
CA LEU A 43 10.76 1.97 -31.35
C LEU A 43 12.08 2.67 -31.06
N ILE A 44 12.09 3.52 -30.04
CA ILE A 44 13.33 4.11 -29.54
C ILE A 44 14.15 3.01 -28.85
N PRO A 45 15.44 2.84 -29.20
CA PRO A 45 16.29 1.86 -28.53
C PRO A 45 16.38 2.13 -27.03
N LEU A 46 16.14 1.09 -26.23
CA LEU A 46 16.14 1.21 -24.77
C LEU A 46 17.53 1.44 -24.18
N GLY A 47 18.59 0.97 -24.84
CA GLY A 47 19.97 1.07 -24.33
C GLY A 47 20.38 2.49 -23.93
N PRO A 48 20.25 3.50 -24.81
CA PRO A 48 20.53 4.90 -24.48
C PRO A 48 19.63 5.51 -23.38
N VAL A 49 18.41 4.99 -23.21
CA VAL A 49 17.47 5.45 -22.17
C VAL A 49 17.86 4.88 -20.82
N VAL A 50 18.16 3.58 -20.76
CA VAL A 50 18.61 2.88 -19.56
C VAL A 50 19.99 3.38 -19.13
N ALA A 51 20.89 3.68 -20.06
CA ALA A 51 22.23 4.19 -19.75
C ALA A 51 22.23 5.62 -19.16
N ARG A 52 21.15 6.39 -19.32
CA ARG A 52 20.98 7.70 -18.67
C ARG A 52 20.40 7.59 -17.25
N SER A 53 19.93 6.42 -16.85
CA SER A 53 19.47 6.20 -15.48
C SER A 53 20.65 6.24 -14.52
N THR A 54 20.44 6.78 -13.32
CA THR A 54 21.39 6.64 -12.21
C THR A 54 21.71 5.16 -12.01
N ASP A 55 22.99 4.85 -11.83
CA ASP A 55 23.45 3.51 -11.48
C ASP A 55 22.64 3.00 -10.27
N PRO A 56 21.88 1.91 -10.41
CA PRO A 56 21.03 1.40 -9.34
C PRO A 56 21.81 1.07 -8.07
N VAL A 57 23.10 0.72 -8.18
CA VAL A 57 23.98 0.47 -7.03
C VAL A 57 24.26 1.77 -6.28
N GLN A 58 24.53 2.87 -7.00
CA GLN A 58 24.74 4.18 -6.38
C GLN A 58 23.44 4.72 -5.77
N ALA A 59 22.32 4.63 -6.48
CA ALA A 59 21.00 5.03 -5.97
C ALA A 59 20.62 4.25 -4.70
N SER A 60 21.04 2.99 -4.58
CA SER A 60 20.75 2.15 -3.43
C SER A 60 21.63 2.45 -2.21
N ALA A 61 22.83 3.02 -2.40
CA ALA A 61 23.77 3.25 -1.30
C ALA A 61 23.25 4.31 -0.31
N GLU A 62 22.73 5.42 -0.84
CA GLU A 62 22.13 6.50 -0.03
C GLU A 62 20.87 6.01 0.69
N LEU A 63 20.00 5.28 -0.02
CA LEU A 63 18.80 4.68 0.57
C LEU A 63 19.15 3.70 1.71
N LYS A 64 20.18 2.87 1.52
CA LYS A 64 20.64 1.94 2.55
C LYS A 64 21.16 2.68 3.79
N ALA A 65 21.89 3.79 3.60
CA ALA A 65 22.37 4.60 4.70
C ALA A 65 21.21 5.23 5.50
N ASP A 66 20.20 5.79 4.82
CA ASP A 66 18.99 6.34 5.45
C ASP A 66 18.25 5.28 6.28
N LEU A 67 17.95 4.13 5.67
CA LEU A 67 17.23 3.04 6.33
C LEU A 67 18.00 2.50 7.54
N THR A 68 19.32 2.41 7.46
CA THR A 68 20.16 1.97 8.57
C THR A 68 20.11 2.98 9.73
N GLY A 69 20.21 4.28 9.42
CA GLY A 69 20.11 5.34 10.43
C GLY A 69 18.75 5.35 11.12
N ARG A 70 17.67 5.19 10.35
CA ARG A 70 16.29 5.11 10.88
C ARG A 70 16.10 3.89 11.77
N THR A 71 16.59 2.73 11.36
CA THR A 71 16.55 1.51 12.17
C THR A 71 17.27 1.71 13.49
N ALA A 72 18.49 2.26 13.49
CA ALA A 72 19.24 2.53 14.71
C ALA A 72 18.53 3.53 15.65
N ALA A 73 17.87 4.55 15.10
CA ALA A 73 17.08 5.49 15.90
C ALA A 73 15.85 4.82 16.53
N LEU A 74 15.15 3.97 15.80
CA LEU A 74 14.00 3.21 16.31
C LEU A 74 14.42 2.20 17.38
N GLN A 75 15.53 1.49 17.18
CA GLN A 75 16.08 0.56 18.16
C GLN A 75 16.35 1.27 19.50
N ARG A 76 17.04 2.42 19.46
CA ARG A 76 17.33 3.22 20.66
C ARG A 76 16.07 3.67 21.39
N ARG A 77 15.04 4.09 20.65
CA ARG A 77 13.75 4.46 21.26
C ARG A 77 13.06 3.26 21.89
N ALA A 78 13.08 2.11 21.23
CA ALA A 78 12.52 0.87 21.76
C ALA A 78 13.29 0.41 23.01
N ASP A 79 14.61 0.55 23.05
CA ASP A 79 15.43 0.25 24.23
C ASP A 79 15.06 1.14 25.41
N ALA A 80 14.93 2.45 25.18
CA ALA A 80 14.50 3.39 26.20
C ALA A 80 13.09 3.08 26.73
N LEU A 81 12.16 2.73 25.84
CA LEU A 81 10.80 2.33 26.23
C LEU A 81 10.81 1.02 27.02
N ARG A 82 11.65 0.04 26.67
CA ARG A 82 11.77 -1.22 27.41
C ARG A 82 12.35 -1.05 28.82
N GLN A 83 13.17 -0.02 29.01
CA GLN A 83 13.73 0.33 30.32
C GLN A 83 12.75 1.12 31.19
N THR A 84 11.65 1.59 30.63
CA THR A 84 10.62 2.35 31.34
C THR A 84 9.40 1.46 31.55
N ASP A 85 8.86 1.43 32.77
CA ASP A 85 7.59 0.75 33.01
C ASP A 85 6.45 1.69 32.59
N VAL A 86 6.06 1.61 31.31
CA VAL A 86 5.07 2.51 30.68
C VAL A 86 3.63 2.03 30.89
N LEU A 87 3.44 0.75 31.21
CA LEU A 87 2.12 0.14 31.38
C LEU A 87 1.93 -0.27 32.83
N ASP A 88 0.82 0.15 33.44
CA ASP A 88 0.40 -0.49 34.68
C ASP A 88 0.01 -1.96 34.43
N GLU A 89 0.00 -2.75 35.50
CA GLU A 89 -0.24 -4.20 35.40
C GLU A 89 -1.63 -4.51 34.82
N GLU A 90 -2.63 -3.65 35.06
CA GLU A 90 -3.98 -3.82 34.52
C GLU A 90 -4.01 -3.61 32.99
N ALA A 91 -3.37 -2.54 32.50
CA ALA A 91 -3.23 -2.26 31.08
C ALA A 91 -2.43 -3.38 30.38
N ARG A 92 -1.40 -3.91 31.04
CA ARG A 92 -0.61 -5.04 30.55
C ARG A 92 -1.45 -6.31 30.42
N GLN A 93 -2.26 -6.64 31.42
CA GLN A 93 -3.16 -7.79 31.39
C GLN A 93 -4.22 -7.69 30.29
N ARG A 94 -4.79 -6.50 30.08
CA ARG A 94 -5.73 -6.26 28.95
C ARG A 94 -5.05 -6.49 27.61
N LEU A 95 -3.81 -6.04 27.44
CA LEU A 95 -3.04 -6.22 26.21
C LEU A 95 -2.72 -7.69 25.94
N LEU A 96 -2.26 -8.43 26.96
CA LEU A 96 -2.00 -9.87 26.86
C LEU A 96 -3.25 -10.66 26.49
N THR A 97 -4.38 -10.34 27.13
CA THR A 97 -5.69 -10.94 26.83
C THR A 97 -6.09 -10.71 25.37
N GLY A 98 -5.86 -9.50 24.84
CA GLY A 98 -6.12 -9.16 23.44
C GLY A 98 -5.20 -9.89 22.44
N LEU A 99 -4.01 -10.28 22.86
CA LEU A 99 -3.05 -11.08 22.07
C LEU A 99 -3.31 -12.59 22.17
N GLY A 100 -4.26 -13.03 23.00
CA GLY A 100 -4.58 -14.44 23.22
C GLY A 100 -3.46 -15.21 23.95
N GLN A 101 -2.65 -14.51 24.74
CA GLN A 101 -1.55 -15.05 25.56
C GLN A 101 -1.99 -15.19 27.02
#